data_AF-A0A4Y2XAZ6-F1
#
_entry.id   AF-A0A4Y2XAZ6-F1
#
_cell.length_a   1.000
_cell.length_b   1.000
_cell.length_c   1.000
_cell.angle_alpha   90.00
_cell.angle_beta   90.00
_cell.angle_gamma   90.00
#
_symmetry.space_group_name_H-M   'P 1'
#
loop_
_entity.id
_entity.type
_entity.pdbx_description
1 polymer ?
#
loop_
_entity_poly.entity_id
_entity_poly.type
_entity_poly.pdbx_seq_one_letter_code
_entity_poly.pdbx_strand_id
1 'polypeptide(L)'
;FGKDINTVDVGIPARLQSLVTMIIAIIGSLVVIITTHPIFIAIMIPLSIVYGLIQIFYMATSRQVRRLQSISVSPVLSFFSETVQGSSTIRAFGSQYEFIERQNQHIDTNCRTFYTATTLNRWLGVRLQFLGNTVVFITALLSVVQRRTFSPAIVGLTLSYALS
;
A
#
# COMPACT_ATOMS: atom_id res chain seq x y z
N PHE A 1 21.78 -2.30 -15.08
CA PHE A 1 21.36 -2.94 -16.34
C PHE A 1 20.41 -4.10 -16.11
N GLY A 2 20.82 -5.29 -15.63
CA GLY A 2 19.91 -6.44 -15.49
C GLY A 2 18.70 -6.21 -14.55
N LYS A 3 18.90 -5.52 -13.42
CA LYS A 3 17.82 -5.19 -12.47
C LYS A 3 16.81 -4.18 -13.04
N ASP A 4 17.30 -3.21 -13.81
CA ASP A 4 16.46 -2.17 -14.41
C ASP A 4 15.65 -2.75 -15.58
N ILE A 5 16.29 -3.57 -16.42
CA ILE A 5 15.64 -4.35 -17.50
C ILE A 5 14.55 -5.27 -16.95
N ASN A 6 14.84 -6.04 -15.89
CA ASN A 6 13.82 -6.90 -15.27
C ASN A 6 12.63 -6.10 -14.70
N THR A 7 12.89 -4.90 -14.19
CA THR A 7 11.82 -4.01 -13.71
C THR A 7 10.93 -3.54 -14.86
N VAL A 8 11.52 -3.23 -16.01
CA VAL A 8 10.79 -2.79 -17.22
C VAL A 8 10.02 -3.95 -17.86
N ASP A 9 10.65 -5.11 -18.01
CA ASP A 9 10.08 -6.22 -18.79
C ASP A 9 9.02 -7.01 -18.01
N VAL A 10 9.21 -7.15 -16.69
CA VAL A 10 8.30 -7.97 -15.85
C VAL A 10 7.53 -7.11 -14.87
N GLY A 11 8.20 -6.16 -14.21
CA GLY A 11 7.62 -5.38 -13.13
C GLY A 11 6.53 -4.39 -13.57
N ILE A 12 6.79 -3.61 -14.62
CA ILE A 12 5.86 -2.59 -15.11
C ILE A 12 4.59 -3.23 -15.72
N PRO A 13 4.68 -4.20 -16.64
CA PRO A 13 3.50 -4.84 -17.24
C PRO A 13 2.59 -5.48 -16.19
N ALA A 14 3.15 -6.21 -15.22
CA ALA A 14 2.37 -6.85 -14.16
C ALA A 14 1.60 -5.82 -13.30
N ARG A 15 2.22 -4.69 -12.96
CA ARG A 15 1.57 -3.61 -12.20
C ARG A 15 0.50 -2.90 -13.02
N LEU A 16 0.75 -2.66 -14.30
CA LEU A 16 -0.23 -2.06 -15.21
C LEU A 16 -1.44 -2.96 -15.39
N GLN A 17 -1.23 -4.26 -15.60
CA GLN A 17 -2.31 -5.24 -15.71
C GLN A 17 -3.17 -5.23 -14.44
N SER A 18 -2.55 -5.31 -13.26
CA SER A 18 -3.27 -5.25 -11.99
C SER A 18 -4.06 -3.93 -11.83
N LEU A 19 -3.48 -2.80 -12.21
CA LEU A 19 -4.14 -1.49 -12.16
C LEU A 19 -5.35 -1.44 -13.11
N VAL A 20 -5.22 -1.92 -14.34
CA VAL A 20 -6.32 -1.94 -15.32
C VAL A 20 -7.44 -2.85 -14.84
N THR A 21 -7.12 -4.06 -14.37
CA THR A 21 -8.12 -4.99 -13.82
C THR A 21 -8.85 -4.38 -12.63
N MET A 22 -8.14 -3.72 -11.72
CA MET A 22 -8.73 -3.07 -10.55
C MET A 22 -9.65 -1.91 -10.94
N ILE A 23 -9.24 -1.06 -11.89
CA ILE A 23 -10.08 0.05 -12.38
C ILE A 23 -11.35 -0.48 -13.02
N ILE A 24 -11.25 -1.50 -13.87
CA ILE A 24 -12.41 -2.11 -14.53
C ILE A 24 -13.36 -2.72 -13.48
N ALA A 25 -12.83 -3.43 -12.48
CA ALA A 25 -13.62 -4.01 -11.41
C ALA A 25 -14.38 -2.95 -10.59
N ILE A 26 -13.70 -1.86 -10.20
CA ILE A 26 -14.31 -0.74 -9.46
C ILE A 26 -15.39 -0.04 -10.29
N ILE A 27 -15.13 0.22 -11.58
CA ILE A 27 -16.14 0.83 -12.45
C ILE A 27 -17.35 -0.10 -12.58
N GLY A 28 -17.13 -1.40 -12.77
CA GLY A 28 -18.18 -2.40 -12.85
C GLY A 28 -19.06 -2.45 -11.60
N SER A 29 -18.45 -2.50 -10.41
CA SER A 29 -19.21 -2.51 -9.15
C SER A 29 -19.98 -1.20 -8.94
N LEU A 30 -19.38 -0.05 -9.23
CA LEU A 30 -20.04 1.25 -9.12
C LEU A 30 -21.25 1.38 -10.04
N VAL A 31 -21.17 0.90 -11.29
CA VAL A 31 -22.30 0.93 -12.23
C VAL A 31 -23.49 0.13 -11.69
N VAL A 32 -23.24 -1.07 -11.14
CA VAL A 32 -24.30 -1.92 -10.56
C VAL A 32 -24.94 -1.26 -9.32
N ILE A 33 -24.12 -0.67 -8.44
CA ILE A 33 -24.62 -0.02 -7.23
C ILE A 33 -25.44 1.24 -7.57
N ILE A 34 -24.96 2.08 -8.48
CA ILE A 34 -25.62 3.33 -8.87
C ILE A 34 -26.96 3.07 -9.58
N THR A 35 -27.02 2.07 -10.45
CA THR A 35 -28.26 1.71 -11.16
C THR A 35 -29.33 1.17 -10.21
N THR A 36 -28.93 0.49 -9.12
CA THR A 36 -29.85 -0.01 -8.10
C THR A 36 -30.28 1.10 -7.12
N HIS A 37 -29.32 1.92 -6.67
CA HIS A 37 -29.54 2.94 -5.65
C HIS A 37 -28.99 4.30 -6.12
N PRO A 38 -29.74 5.11 -6.90
CA PRO A 38 -29.24 6.38 -7.43
C PRO A 38 -28.86 7.41 -6.35
N ILE A 39 -29.50 7.34 -5.18
CA ILE A 39 -29.19 8.18 -4.00
C ILE A 39 -27.76 7.94 -3.49
N PHE A 40 -27.17 6.77 -3.78
CA PHE A 40 -25.81 6.40 -3.38
C PHE A 40 -24.75 7.35 -3.94
N ILE A 41 -25.00 8.02 -5.07
CA ILE A 41 -24.08 9.02 -5.65
C ILE A 41 -23.81 10.15 -4.65
N ALA A 42 -24.81 10.61 -3.91
CA ALA A 42 -24.65 11.69 -2.93
C ALA A 42 -23.68 11.31 -1.80
N ILE A 43 -23.61 10.02 -1.46
CA ILE A 43 -22.72 9.45 -0.45
C ILE A 43 -21.32 9.20 -1.01
N MET A 44 -21.21 8.84 -2.29
CA MET A 44 -19.93 8.63 -2.96
C MET A 44 -19.07 9.89 -3.06
N ILE A 45 -19.69 11.07 -3.21
CA ILE A 45 -18.97 12.34 -3.30
C ILE A 45 -18.10 12.61 -2.05
N PRO A 46 -18.64 12.65 -0.81
CA PRO A 46 -17.82 12.86 0.38
C PRO A 46 -16.81 11.73 0.61
N LEU A 47 -17.16 10.48 0.32
CA LEU A 47 -16.22 9.34 0.38
C LEU A 47 -15.02 9.53 -0.57
N SER A 48 -15.27 10.03 -1.78
CA SER A 48 -14.23 10.28 -2.79
C SER A 48 -13.30 11.42 -2.37
N ILE A 49 -13.84 12.47 -1.73
CA ILE A 49 -13.04 13.56 -1.17
C ILE A 49 -12.14 13.04 -0.05
N VAL A 50 -12.69 12.27 0.90
CA VAL A 50 -11.92 11.67 2.00
C VAL A 50 -10.81 10.75 1.45
N TYR A 51 -11.14 9.91 0.46
CA TYR A 51 -10.16 9.07 -0.23
C TYR A 51 -9.05 9.91 -0.87
N GLY A 52 -9.40 10.97 -1.59
CA GLY A 52 -8.45 11.87 -2.23
C GLY A 52 -7.48 12.52 -1.23
N LEU A 53 -7.98 13.00 -0.09
CA LEU A 53 -7.15 13.59 0.97
C LEU A 53 -6.18 12.55 1.57
N ILE A 54 -6.67 11.35 1.87
CA ILE A 54 -5.83 10.25 2.37
C ILE A 54 -4.75 9.89 1.33
N GLN A 55 -5.12 9.84 0.05
CA GLN A 55 -4.21 9.49 -1.03
C GLN A 55 -3.11 10.53 -1.22
N ILE A 56 -3.44 11.83 -1.17
CA ILE A 56 -2.46 12.91 -1.28
C ILE A 56 -1.45 12.84 -0.12
N PHE A 57 -1.94 12.67 1.10
CA PHE A 57 -1.08 12.53 2.28
C PHE A 57 -0.19 11.28 2.19
N TYR A 58 -0.76 10.14 1.83
CA TYR A 58 -0.03 8.89 1.65
C TYR A 58 1.06 9.01 0.58
N MET A 59 0.73 9.60 -0.58
CA MET A 59 1.68 9.79 -1.67
C MET A 59 2.87 10.65 -1.26
N ALA A 60 2.63 11.75 -0.53
CA ALA A 60 3.69 12.61 -0.04
C ALA A 60 4.63 11.87 0.93
N THR A 61 4.07 11.18 1.92
CA THR A 61 4.84 10.44 2.93
C THR A 61 5.56 9.22 2.31
N SER A 62 4.89 8.46 1.44
CA SER A 62 5.44 7.25 0.81
C SER A 62 6.65 7.55 -0.05
N ARG A 63 6.65 8.68 -0.78
CA ARG A 63 7.82 9.12 -1.55
C ARG A 63 9.03 9.39 -0.65
N GLN A 64 8.82 10.09 0.48
CA GLN A 64 9.90 10.39 1.41
C GLN A 64 10.45 9.13 2.09
N VAL A 65 9.57 8.23 2.53
CA VAL A 65 9.97 6.97 3.15
C VAL A 65 10.72 6.08 2.16
N ARG A 66 10.27 5.97 0.90
CA ARG A 66 11.01 5.24 -0.14
C ARG A 66 12.40 5.83 -0.39
N ARG A 67 12.52 7.16 -0.39
CA ARG A 67 13.82 7.83 -0.53
C ARG A 67 14.74 7.47 0.63
N LEU A 68 14.26 7.57 1.87
CA LEU A 68 15.02 7.18 3.06
C LEU A 68 15.46 5.72 2.98
N GLN A 69 14.55 4.83 2.57
CA GLN A 69 14.84 3.39 2.48
C GLN A 69 15.91 3.09 1.43
N SER A 70 15.91 3.82 0.31
CA SER A 70 16.95 3.69 -0.70
C SER A 70 18.32 4.16 -0.20
N ILE A 71 18.34 5.22 0.61
CA ILE A 71 19.58 5.80 1.13
C ILE A 71 20.13 4.98 2.30
N SER A 72 19.28 4.40 3.16
CA SER A 72 19.70 3.64 4.35
C SER A 72 20.39 2.32 4.03
N VAL A 73 20.16 1.74 2.84
CA VAL A 73 20.77 0.47 2.43
C VAL A 73 22.24 0.64 2.04
N SER A 74 22.61 1.77 1.44
CA SER A 74 23.98 1.98 0.92
C SER A 74 25.06 1.91 2.03
N PRO A 75 24.93 2.61 3.17
CA PRO A 75 25.91 2.54 4.27
C PRO A 75 26.14 1.13 4.82
N VAL A 76 25.08 0.32 4.93
CA VAL A 76 25.17 -1.06 5.44
C VAL A 76 26.05 -1.91 4.53
N LEU A 77 25.90 -1.77 3.21
CA LEU A 77 26.67 -2.51 2.22
C LEU A 77 28.10 -2.00 2.09
N SER A 78 28.30 -0.68 2.11
CA SER A 78 29.63 -0.10 2.01
C SER A 78 30.49 -0.40 3.24
N PHE A 79 29.94 -0.26 4.44
CA PHE A 79 30.65 -0.54 5.70
C PHE A 79 30.98 -2.02 5.84
N PHE A 80 30.09 -2.91 5.39
CA PHE A 80 30.37 -4.34 5.32
C PHE A 80 31.52 -4.65 4.35
N SER A 81 31.52 -4.05 3.15
CA SER A 81 32.61 -4.23 2.18
C SER A 81 33.96 -3.75 2.72
N GLU A 82 33.98 -2.60 3.40
CA GLU A 82 35.17 -2.05 4.06
C GLU A 82 35.69 -2.98 5.16
N THR A 83 34.79 -3.52 5.98
CA THR A 83 35.13 -4.46 7.07
C THR A 83 35.73 -5.77 6.51
N VAL A 84 35.21 -6.28 5.39
CA VAL A 84 35.74 -7.49 4.74
C VAL A 84 37.13 -7.25 4.18
N GLN A 85 37.34 -6.13 3.50
CA GLN A 85 38.65 -5.77 2.93
C GLN A 85 39.70 -5.48 4.03
N GLY A 86 39.29 -4.85 5.14
CA GLY A 86 40.15 -4.51 6.28
C GLY A 86 40.24 -5.58 7.38
N SER A 87 39.73 -6.79 7.15
CA SER A 87 39.56 -7.83 8.19
C SER A 87 40.86 -8.23 8.90
N SER A 88 41.99 -8.27 8.18
CA SER A 88 43.31 -8.55 8.76
C SER A 88 43.73 -7.45 9.75
N THR A 89 43.59 -6.19 9.35
CA THR A 89 43.93 -5.02 10.16
C THR A 89 43.07 -4.93 11.41
N ILE A 90 41.74 -5.10 11.28
CA ILE A 90 40.81 -5.03 12.42
C ILE A 90 41.15 -6.09 13.47
N ARG A 91 41.49 -7.32 13.03
CA ARG A 91 41.90 -8.39 13.94
C ARG A 91 43.26 -8.15 14.58
N ALA A 92 44.21 -7.55 13.85
CA ALA A 92 45.52 -7.20 14.37
C ALA A 92 45.45 -6.17 15.51
N PHE A 93 44.51 -5.21 15.44
CA PHE A 93 44.30 -4.18 16.47
C PHE A 93 43.30 -4.57 17.57
N GLY A 94 42.59 -5.70 17.44
CA GLY A 94 41.61 -6.12 18.45
C GLY A 94 40.32 -5.28 18.50
N SER A 95 40.02 -4.50 17.46
CA SER A 95 38.88 -3.56 17.40
C SER A 95 37.58 -4.17 16.86
N GLN A 96 37.41 -5.49 16.88
CA GLN A 96 36.24 -6.17 16.29
C GLN A 96 34.92 -5.68 16.88
N TYR A 97 34.86 -5.47 18.21
CA TYR A 97 33.64 -5.08 18.90
C TYR A 97 33.13 -3.70 18.43
N GLU A 98 34.02 -2.73 18.26
CA GLU A 98 33.65 -1.38 17.78
C GLU A 98 33.08 -1.42 16.37
N PHE A 99 33.66 -2.23 15.48
CA PHE A 99 33.15 -2.42 14.12
C PHE A 99 31.79 -3.12 14.10
N ILE A 100 31.56 -4.11 14.97
CA ILE A 100 30.26 -4.78 15.11
C ILE A 100 29.20 -3.78 15.58
N GLU A 101 29.50 -3.00 16.60
CA GLU A 101 28.57 -2.00 17.12
C GLU A 101 28.21 -0.95 16.06
N ARG A 102 29.21 -0.48 15.31
CA ARG A 102 28.99 0.48 14.22
C ARG A 102 28.15 -0.11 13.08
N GLN A 103 28.36 -1.39 12.74
CA GLN A 103 27.51 -2.06 11.76
C GLN A 103 26.07 -2.23 12.27
N ASN A 104 25.88 -2.56 13.55
CA ASN A 104 24.55 -2.66 14.15
C ASN A 104 23.79 -1.33 14.08
N GLN A 105 24.46 -0.18 14.27
CA GLN A 105 23.84 1.14 14.12
C GLN A 105 23.35 1.42 12.69
N HIS A 106 24.12 1.01 11.68
CA HIS A 106 23.70 1.11 10.28
C HIS A 106 22.51 0.19 9.98
N ILE A 107 22.53 -1.04 10.51
CA ILE A 107 21.41 -2.00 10.37
C ILE A 107 20.16 -1.47 11.06
N ASP A 108 20.25 -0.95 12.28
CA ASP A 108 19.12 -0.40 13.03
C ASP A 108 18.44 0.75 12.25
N THR A 109 19.24 1.67 11.71
CA THR A 109 18.74 2.76 10.86
C THR A 109 17.97 2.24 9.65
N ASN A 110 18.49 1.20 9.00
CA ASN A 110 17.82 0.55 7.87
C ASN A 110 16.53 -0.16 8.29
N CYS A 111 16.55 -0.91 9.40
CA CYS A 111 15.39 -1.59 9.97
C CYS A 111 14.28 -0.61 10.35
N ARG A 112 14.61 0.52 11.00
CA ARG A 112 13.65 1.58 11.35
C ARG A 112 12.97 2.15 10.11
N THR A 113 13.73 2.36 9.05
CA THR A 113 13.21 2.89 7.79
C THR A 113 12.30 1.88 7.08
N PHE A 114 12.70 0.61 7.05
CA PHE A 114 11.89 -0.49 6.54
C PHE A 114 10.57 -0.64 7.31
N TYR A 115 10.64 -0.65 8.65
CA TYR A 115 9.46 -0.74 9.51
C TYR A 115 8.49 0.43 9.29
N THR A 116 9.02 1.64 9.11
CA THR A 116 8.22 2.83 8.77
C THR A 116 7.50 2.65 7.44
N ALA A 117 8.16 2.09 6.42
CA ALA A 117 7.54 1.78 5.13
C ALA A 117 6.40 0.75 5.27
N THR A 118 6.62 -0.32 6.03
CA THR A 118 5.58 -1.33 6.29
C THR A 118 4.39 -0.75 7.04
N THR A 119 4.66 0.06 8.08
CA THR A 119 3.62 0.72 8.89
C THR A 119 2.78 1.67 8.04
N LEU A 120 3.41 2.43 7.14
CA LEU A 120 2.70 3.32 6.22
C LEU A 120 1.76 2.55 5.26
N ASN A 121 2.20 1.41 4.74
CA ASN A 121 1.33 0.55 3.91
C ASN A 121 0.14 0.01 4.71
N ARG A 122 0.36 -0.43 5.95
CA ARG A 122 -0.73 -0.88 6.84
C ARG A 122 -1.70 0.24 7.19
N TRP A 123 -1.19 1.44 7.45
CA TRP A 123 -2.00 2.62 7.74
C TRP A 123 -2.98 2.94 6.60
N LEU A 124 -2.47 2.93 5.36
CA LEU A 124 -3.33 3.10 4.18
C LEU A 124 -4.34 1.95 4.08
N GLY A 125 -3.88 0.71 4.23
CA GLY A 125 -4.74 -0.49 4.15
C GLY A 125 -5.93 -0.42 5.12
N VAL A 126 -5.70 -0.07 6.38
CA VAL A 126 -6.77 0.07 7.39
C VAL A 126 -7.78 1.14 7.00
N ARG A 127 -7.31 2.30 6.49
CA ARG A 127 -8.20 3.39 6.07
C ARG A 127 -9.03 2.99 4.84
N LEU A 128 -8.43 2.31 3.87
CA LEU A 128 -9.14 1.81 2.68
C LEU A 128 -10.18 0.75 3.05
N GLN A 129 -9.83 -0.20 3.91
CA GLN A 129 -10.78 -1.21 4.41
C GLN A 129 -11.93 -0.57 5.17
N PHE A 130 -11.67 0.48 5.97
CA PHE A 130 -12.72 1.21 6.67
C PHE A 130 -13.69 1.91 5.69
N LEU A 131 -13.17 2.55 4.64
CA LEU A 131 -14.01 3.17 3.60
C LEU A 131 -14.83 2.13 2.83
N GLY A 132 -14.22 1.00 2.47
CA GLY A 132 -14.91 -0.12 1.82
C GLY A 132 -16.03 -0.71 2.68
N ASN A 133 -15.75 -0.96 3.96
CA ASN A 133 -16.77 -1.44 4.91
C ASN A 133 -17.89 -0.43 5.12
N THR A 134 -17.60 0.87 5.05
CA THR A 134 -18.62 1.92 5.10
C THR A 134 -19.53 1.86 3.88
N VAL A 135 -18.98 1.64 2.68
CA VAL A 135 -19.75 1.42 1.45
C VAL A 135 -20.66 0.20 1.58
N VAL A 136 -20.12 -0.95 2.01
CA VAL A 136 -20.90 -2.19 2.22
C VAL A 136 -22.02 -1.97 3.24
N PHE A 137 -21.72 -1.32 4.36
CA PHE A 137 -22.70 -1.03 5.41
C PHE A 137 -23.86 -0.17 4.90
N ILE A 138 -23.55 0.88 4.13
CA ILE A 138 -24.57 1.76 3.56
C ILE A 138 -25.42 1.03 2.51
N THR A 139 -24.79 0.26 1.62
CA THR A 139 -25.50 -0.55 0.61
C THR A 139 -26.43 -1.56 1.27
N ALA A 140 -25.97 -2.24 2.33
CA ALA A 140 -26.78 -3.16 3.10
C ALA A 140 -27.97 -2.45 3.78
N LEU A 141 -27.72 -1.29 4.40
CA LEU A 141 -28.76 -0.51 5.07
C LEU A 141 -29.84 -0.03 4.09
N LEU A 142 -29.45 0.50 2.93
CA LEU A 142 -30.37 0.92 1.88
C LEU A 142 -31.18 -0.25 1.32
N SER A 143 -30.55 -1.41 1.14
CA SER A 143 -31.22 -2.64 0.72
C SER A 143 -32.30 -3.08 1.70
N VAL A 144 -32.03 -2.99 3.01
CA VAL A 144 -33.00 -3.33 4.05
C VAL A 144 -34.18 -2.34 4.09
N VAL A 145 -33.90 -1.05 3.96
CA VAL A 145 -34.94 -0.01 3.93
C VAL A 145 -35.86 -0.19 2.71
N GLN A 146 -35.28 -0.54 1.55
CA GLN A 146 -36.00 -0.69 0.28
C GLN A 146 -36.44 -2.14 -0.01
N ARG A 147 -36.44 -3.02 1.00
CA ARG A 147 -36.75 -4.46 0.87
C ARG A 147 -38.10 -4.79 0.24
N ARG A 148 -39.05 -3.85 0.25
CA ARG A 148 -40.40 -4.03 -0.31
C ARG A 148 -40.49 -3.62 -1.79
N THR A 149 -39.50 -2.88 -2.29
CA THR A 149 -39.50 -2.30 -3.64
C THR A 149 -38.63 -3.09 -4.61
N PHE A 150 -37.57 -3.75 -4.12
CA PHE A 150 -36.62 -4.49 -4.95
C PHE A 150 -36.77 -6.00 -4.80
N SER A 151 -36.59 -6.73 -5.91
CA SER A 151 -36.49 -8.18 -5.91
C SER A 151 -35.27 -8.63 -5.09
N PRO A 152 -35.39 -9.69 -4.26
CA PRO A 152 -34.27 -10.24 -3.50
C PRO A 152 -33.04 -10.58 -4.34
N ALA A 153 -33.23 -10.93 -5.61
CA ALA A 153 -32.13 -11.22 -6.55
C ALA A 153 -31.26 -9.99 -6.84
N ILE A 154 -31.87 -8.81 -7.02
CA ILE A 154 -31.16 -7.56 -7.28
C ILE A 154 -30.39 -7.13 -6.02
N VAL A 155 -31.00 -7.27 -4.85
CA VAL A 155 -30.34 -6.99 -3.57
C VAL A 155 -29.10 -7.88 -3.37
N GLY A 156 -29.22 -9.18 -3.65
CA GLY A 156 -28.10 -10.12 -3.56
C GLY A 156 -26.97 -9.79 -4.55
N LEU A 157 -27.32 -9.38 -5.77
CA LEU A 157 -26.36 -8.92 -6.78
C LEU A 157 -25.59 -7.69 -6.27
N THR A 158 -26.31 -6.65 -5.84
CA THR A 158 -25.71 -5.38 -5.40
C THR A 158 -24.84 -5.56 -4.16
N LEU A 159 -25.23 -6.42 -3.21
CA LEU A 159 -24.40 -6.73 -2.05
C LEU A 159 -23.13 -7.49 -2.42
N SER A 160 -23.22 -8.42 -3.39
CA SER A 160 -22.06 -9.17 -3.89
C SER A 160 -21.06 -8.24 -4.57
N TYR A 161 -21.52 -7.26 -5.36
CA TYR A 161 -20.68 -6.25 -5.99
C TYR A 161 -20.13 -5.21 -5.01
N ALA A 162 -20.80 -4.97 -3.88
CA ALA A 162 -20.26 -4.10 -2.83
C ALA A 162 -19.13 -4.78 -2.04
N LEU A 163 -19.12 -6.11 -1.97
CA LEU A 163 -18.12 -6.92 -1.26
C LEU A 163 -16.90 -7.27 -2.12
N SER A 164 -17.04 -7.27 -3.45
CA SER A 164 -15.99 -7.60 -4.42
C SER A 164 -15.01 -6.45 -4.63
#